data_AF-A0A8J8H3L5-F1
#
_entry.id   AF-A0A8J8H3L5-F1
#
_cell.length_a   1.000
_cell.length_b   1.000
_cell.length_c   1.000
_cell.angle_alpha   90.00
_cell.angle_beta   90.00
_cell.angle_gamma   90.00
#
_symmetry.space_group_name_H-M   'P 1'
#
loop_
_entity.id
_entity.type
_entity.pdbx_description
1 polymer ?
#
loop_
_entity_poly.entity_id
_entity_poly.type
_entity_poly.pdbx_seq_one_letter_code
_entity_poly.pdbx_strand_id
1 'polypeptide(L)'
;MRAGRARAAGLATTAVLAVAAWLAGALPSGDPAPTLRLEGLGSTSGRFQLGLLLWLLATAAFAVIWWRGRNPSVLWFAPLLLAPPLASRDVYAYACQGDIWLAGLDPYKLGVADGGCLWTPSVPELWWHTPTPYGPLAIVLSGVAVAIAKFVSNDLDTQLTIAVTVLRLIALGGLALLGWGLNRLGRGGARWLGLLTPLIAIHAVSGAHNDAVMAGLIVAALAAAASRRGNDWLIAGILLGGAVAIKVTAVVALPFVLLLLPPWRQRWAALLASVATFAALTLASGLGLGWVHGLRDTGDLQQWTSLPTGAGMAVGYLLRAFGIDAMSASVTVARALGLIALLLISLYAVRKAWKAPAATVIAACGWVLAALAVLGPVFYPWYALAPLAVLAAVPHSRRLAQQAPRRPEAWTKTRAAVTIGLCFLVLPNGLGLAVLTKGPGAFAALAAVIALLAYAVRARPRRTA
;
A
#
# COMPACT_ATOMS: atom_id res chain seq x y z
N MET A 1 -25.63 10.20 -13.80
CA MET A 1 -24.81 11.43 -14.02
C MET A 1 -24.18 11.32 -15.40
N ARG A 2 -24.30 12.33 -16.28
CA ARG A 2 -23.60 12.31 -17.59
C ARG A 2 -22.08 12.27 -17.37
N ALA A 3 -21.34 11.53 -18.20
CA ALA A 3 -19.89 11.29 -17.99
C ALA A 3 -19.06 12.59 -17.85
N GLY A 4 -19.36 13.62 -18.64
CA GLY A 4 -18.69 14.93 -18.53
C GLY A 4 -18.91 15.61 -17.17
N ARG A 5 -20.14 15.55 -16.63
CA ARG A 5 -20.44 16.11 -15.30
C ARG A 5 -19.72 15.36 -14.18
N ALA A 6 -19.59 14.03 -14.28
CA ALA A 6 -18.85 13.24 -13.31
C ALA A 6 -17.35 13.56 -13.33
N ARG A 7 -16.77 13.77 -14.52
CA ARG A 7 -15.36 14.16 -14.67
C ARG A 7 -15.10 15.54 -14.07
N ALA A 8 -15.93 16.53 -14.37
CA ALA A 8 -15.81 17.88 -13.82
C ALA A 8 -16.01 17.90 -12.30
N ALA A 9 -17.02 17.19 -11.79
CA ALA A 9 -17.26 17.09 -10.35
C ALA A 9 -16.08 16.43 -9.62
N GLY A 10 -15.52 15.34 -10.18
CA GLY A 10 -14.34 14.70 -9.62
C GLY A 10 -13.14 15.65 -9.57
N LEU A 11 -12.88 16.38 -10.65
CA LEU A 11 -11.81 17.39 -10.71
C LEU A 11 -12.00 18.48 -9.65
N ALA A 12 -13.22 19.01 -9.52
CA ALA A 12 -13.56 20.01 -8.51
C ALA A 12 -13.34 19.47 -7.09
N THR A 13 -13.78 18.25 -6.78
CA THR A 13 -13.53 17.65 -5.46
C THR A 13 -12.05 17.45 -5.17
N THR A 14 -11.25 17.06 -6.17
CA THR A 14 -9.81 16.90 -5.99
C THR A 14 -9.08 18.23 -5.89
N ALA A 15 -9.61 19.31 -6.47
CA ALA A 15 -9.11 20.67 -6.25
C ALA A 15 -9.37 21.14 -4.81
N VAL A 16 -10.55 20.84 -4.24
CA VAL A 16 -10.82 21.09 -2.82
C VAL A 16 -9.89 20.26 -1.93
N LEU A 17 -9.59 19.00 -2.28
CA LEU A 17 -8.58 18.21 -1.58
C LEU A 17 -7.18 18.81 -1.64
N ALA A 18 -6.79 19.38 -2.79
CA ALA A 18 -5.52 20.08 -2.91
C ALA A 18 -5.45 21.31 -1.99
N VAL A 19 -6.54 22.08 -1.88
CA VAL A 19 -6.65 23.18 -0.90
C VAL A 19 -6.56 22.62 0.54
N ALA A 20 -7.27 21.54 0.84
CA ALA A 20 -7.21 20.90 2.15
C ALA A 20 -5.78 20.44 2.51
N ALA A 21 -5.00 19.99 1.54
CA ALA A 21 -3.59 19.61 1.75
C ALA A 21 -2.71 20.80 2.14
N TRP A 22 -2.93 21.98 1.56
CA TRP A 22 -2.23 23.20 1.98
C TRP A 22 -2.62 23.69 3.38
N LEU A 23 -3.83 23.35 3.84
CA LEU A 23 -4.35 23.78 5.14
C LEU A 23 -4.02 22.81 6.27
N ALA A 24 -4.09 21.51 6.01
CA ALA A 24 -3.99 20.45 7.02
C ALA A 24 -3.19 19.22 6.57
N GLY A 25 -2.56 19.25 5.40
CA GLY A 25 -1.78 18.15 4.84
C GLY A 25 -0.48 17.88 5.59
N ALA A 26 0.28 16.92 5.10
CA ALA A 26 1.63 16.64 5.54
C ALA A 26 2.57 17.74 5.03
N LEU A 27 2.65 18.88 5.73
CA LEU A 27 3.46 20.02 5.31
C LEU A 27 4.97 19.75 5.50
N PRO A 28 5.82 20.30 4.61
CA PRO A 28 7.26 20.15 4.73
C PRO A 28 7.82 20.85 5.98
N SER A 29 7.18 21.93 6.43
CA SER A 29 7.58 22.69 7.63
C SER A 29 7.29 22.01 8.96
N GLY A 30 6.74 20.78 8.95
CA GLY A 30 6.40 20.02 10.16
C GLY A 30 4.94 19.55 10.18
N ASP A 31 4.54 18.91 11.27
CA ASP A 31 3.14 18.54 11.49
C ASP A 31 2.32 19.81 11.79
N PRO A 32 1.27 20.15 11.01
CA PRO A 32 0.41 21.30 11.31
C PRO A 32 -0.51 21.09 12.53
N ALA A 33 -0.54 19.90 13.12
CA ALA A 33 -1.35 19.55 14.29
C ALA A 33 -0.61 18.61 15.27
N PRO A 34 0.56 19.01 15.80
CA PRO A 34 1.40 18.14 16.63
C PRO A 34 0.74 17.79 17.97
N THR A 35 -0.10 18.68 18.50
CA THR A 35 -0.83 18.50 19.77
C THR A 35 -2.10 17.66 19.63
N LEU A 36 -2.58 17.38 18.41
CA LEU A 36 -3.84 16.69 18.15
C LEU A 36 -3.93 15.33 18.87
N ARG A 37 -2.81 14.62 18.93
CA ARG A 37 -2.72 13.29 19.55
C ARG A 37 -2.93 13.34 21.06
N LEU A 38 -2.45 14.37 21.74
CA LEU A 38 -2.40 14.46 23.20
C LEU A 38 -3.55 15.30 23.77
N GLU A 39 -3.90 16.38 23.07
CA GLU A 39 -4.81 17.42 23.57
C GLU A 39 -6.14 17.49 22.77
N GLY A 40 -6.25 16.73 21.68
CA GLY A 40 -7.45 16.65 20.87
C GLY A 40 -7.60 17.78 19.85
N LEU A 41 -8.76 17.85 19.18
CA LEU A 41 -8.96 18.77 18.04
C LEU A 41 -8.97 20.25 18.46
N GLY A 42 -9.42 20.56 19.68
CA GLY A 42 -9.54 21.92 20.19
C GLY A 42 -8.21 22.66 20.34
N SER A 43 -7.09 21.94 20.49
CA SER A 43 -5.75 22.51 20.59
C SER A 43 -5.10 22.80 19.23
N THR A 44 -5.76 22.43 18.12
CA THR A 44 -5.24 22.63 16.77
C THR A 44 -5.67 23.99 16.21
N SER A 45 -4.89 24.52 15.26
CA SER A 45 -5.20 25.81 14.63
C SER A 45 -6.51 25.77 13.83
N GLY A 46 -7.21 26.92 13.74
CA GLY A 46 -8.40 27.04 12.90
C GLY A 46 -8.12 26.74 11.41
N ARG A 47 -6.90 27.01 10.93
CA ARG A 47 -6.43 26.62 9.60
C ARG A 47 -6.46 25.10 9.42
N PHE A 48 -5.91 24.36 10.38
CA PHE A 48 -5.93 22.90 10.36
C PHE A 48 -7.35 22.36 10.42
N GLN A 49 -8.20 22.88 11.33
CA GLN A 49 -9.59 22.45 11.48
C GLN A 49 -10.40 22.64 10.19
N LEU A 50 -10.24 23.78 9.52
CA LEU A 50 -10.85 24.04 8.21
C LEU A 50 -10.33 23.05 7.16
N GLY A 51 -9.01 22.83 7.10
CA GLY A 51 -8.42 21.86 6.19
C GLY A 51 -8.91 20.43 6.43
N LEU A 52 -9.07 20.02 7.68
CA LEU A 52 -9.61 18.72 8.07
C LEU A 52 -11.08 18.56 7.62
N LEU A 53 -11.90 19.60 7.81
CA LEU A 53 -13.29 19.61 7.36
C LEU A 53 -13.39 19.49 5.84
N LEU A 54 -12.61 20.31 5.11
CA LEU A 54 -12.55 20.27 3.65
C LEU A 54 -12.07 18.90 3.15
N TRP A 55 -11.05 18.32 3.78
CA TRP A 55 -10.56 16.98 3.47
C TRP A 55 -11.65 15.93 3.65
N LEU A 56 -12.38 15.94 4.77
CA LEU A 56 -13.43 14.98 5.08
C LEU A 56 -14.55 15.05 4.03
N LEU A 57 -15.08 16.25 3.79
CA LEU A 57 -16.18 16.47 2.87
C LEU A 57 -15.79 16.18 1.42
N ALA A 58 -14.60 16.62 0.99
CA ALA A 58 -14.13 16.40 -0.37
C ALA A 58 -13.75 14.94 -0.63
N THR A 59 -13.18 14.23 0.34
CA THR A 59 -12.91 12.79 0.22
C THR A 59 -14.22 12.01 0.11
N ALA A 60 -15.22 12.33 0.94
CA ALA A 60 -16.53 11.70 0.88
C ALA A 60 -17.24 11.98 -0.45
N ALA A 61 -17.25 13.23 -0.91
CA ALA A 61 -17.82 13.62 -2.19
C ALA A 61 -17.11 12.91 -3.35
N PHE A 62 -15.77 12.88 -3.35
CA PHE A 62 -14.98 12.22 -4.38
C PHE A 62 -15.24 10.71 -4.42
N ALA A 63 -15.33 10.06 -3.26
CA ALA A 63 -15.73 8.65 -3.14
C ALA A 63 -17.12 8.38 -3.73
N VAL A 64 -18.11 9.24 -3.44
CA VAL A 64 -19.46 9.12 -3.99
C VAL A 64 -19.47 9.33 -5.51
N ILE A 65 -18.73 10.31 -6.02
CA ILE A 65 -18.60 10.59 -7.46
C ILE A 65 -17.94 9.41 -8.17
N TRP A 66 -16.84 8.89 -7.64
CA TRP A 66 -16.15 7.72 -8.18
C TRP A 66 -17.05 6.48 -8.21
N TRP A 67 -17.78 6.24 -7.11
CA TRP A 67 -18.70 5.12 -6.95
C TRP A 67 -19.87 5.19 -7.95
N ARG A 68 -20.51 6.35 -8.08
CA ARG A 68 -21.67 6.57 -8.96
C ARG A 68 -21.30 6.75 -10.43
N GLY A 69 -20.12 7.31 -10.72
CA GLY A 69 -19.75 7.78 -12.05
C GLY A 69 -19.31 6.69 -13.01
N ARG A 70 -18.68 5.60 -12.52
CA ARG A 70 -18.09 4.47 -13.31
C ARG A 70 -17.27 4.87 -14.56
N ASN A 71 -16.94 6.15 -14.74
CA ASN A 71 -16.16 6.74 -15.84
C ASN A 71 -15.03 7.57 -15.24
N PRO A 72 -14.05 6.91 -14.60
CA PRO A 72 -12.98 7.60 -13.91
C PRO A 72 -12.02 8.28 -14.88
N SER A 73 -11.33 9.33 -14.42
CA SER A 73 -10.42 10.13 -15.23
C SER A 73 -9.08 10.32 -14.52
N VAL A 74 -7.98 10.20 -15.28
CA VAL A 74 -6.64 10.55 -14.79
C VAL A 74 -6.53 12.04 -14.42
N LEU A 75 -7.37 12.90 -15.00
CA LEU A 75 -7.40 14.33 -14.71
C LEU A 75 -7.73 14.63 -13.24
N TRP A 76 -8.41 13.71 -12.54
CA TRP A 76 -8.69 13.85 -11.11
C TRP A 76 -7.43 13.88 -10.25
N PHE A 77 -6.31 13.40 -10.76
CA PHE A 77 -5.05 13.41 -10.03
C PHE A 77 -4.33 14.76 -10.14
N ALA A 78 -4.62 15.57 -11.17
CA ALA A 78 -3.85 16.77 -11.48
C ALA A 78 -3.78 17.80 -10.34
N PRO A 79 -4.87 18.15 -9.63
CA PRO A 79 -4.77 19.12 -8.54
C PRO A 79 -3.87 18.64 -7.39
N LEU A 80 -3.85 17.33 -7.14
CA LEU A 80 -3.07 16.74 -6.04
C LEU A 80 -1.56 16.70 -6.33
N LEU A 81 -1.15 16.81 -7.60
CA LEU A 81 0.26 16.88 -7.98
C LEU A 81 0.92 18.18 -7.54
N LEU A 82 0.13 19.25 -7.44
CA LEU A 82 0.56 20.61 -7.09
C LEU A 82 0.38 20.91 -5.60
N ALA A 83 0.01 19.91 -4.81
CA ALA A 83 -0.31 20.06 -3.40
C ALA A 83 0.71 19.31 -2.51
N PRO A 84 0.85 19.71 -1.23
CA PRO A 84 1.55 18.91 -0.25
C PRO A 84 0.94 17.50 -0.16
N PRO A 85 1.71 16.51 0.31
CA PRO A 85 1.18 15.17 0.52
C PRO A 85 -0.03 15.18 1.47
N LEU A 86 -1.00 14.33 1.17
CA LEU A 86 -2.13 14.02 2.05
C LEU A 86 -1.94 12.63 2.63
N ALA A 87 -2.45 12.45 3.86
CA ALA A 87 -2.64 11.14 4.47
C ALA A 87 -1.37 10.30 4.65
N SER A 88 -0.19 10.92 4.53
CA SER A 88 1.10 10.36 4.90
C SER A 88 2.20 11.42 4.85
N ARG A 89 3.18 11.29 5.74
CA ARG A 89 4.44 12.06 5.71
C ARG A 89 5.64 11.17 5.30
N ASP A 90 5.40 9.91 4.94
CA ASP A 90 6.48 8.94 4.68
C ASP A 90 7.38 9.35 3.49
N VAL A 91 6.87 10.15 2.55
CA VAL A 91 7.69 10.67 1.44
C VAL A 91 8.90 11.49 1.93
N TYR A 92 8.78 12.17 3.08
CA TYR A 92 9.89 12.85 3.72
C TYR A 92 10.92 11.86 4.28
N ALA A 93 10.45 10.72 4.81
CA ALA A 93 11.34 9.63 5.23
C ALA A 93 12.11 9.07 4.03
N TYR A 94 11.45 8.90 2.87
CA TYR A 94 12.12 8.44 1.64
C TYR A 94 13.21 9.42 1.22
N ALA A 95 12.91 10.72 1.19
CA ALA A 95 13.90 11.75 0.89
C ALA A 95 15.10 11.69 1.84
N CYS A 96 14.87 11.61 3.16
CA CYS A 96 15.97 11.48 4.12
C CYS A 96 16.78 10.19 3.97
N GLN A 97 16.13 9.07 3.64
CA GLN A 97 16.84 7.80 3.38
C GLN A 97 17.74 7.90 2.15
N GLY A 98 17.27 8.60 1.10
CA GLY A 98 18.09 8.92 -0.08
C GLY A 98 19.25 9.85 0.25
N ASP A 99 19.04 10.85 1.10
CA ASP A 99 20.06 11.81 1.53
C ASP A 99 21.19 11.15 2.31
N ILE A 100 20.84 10.32 3.29
CA ILE A 100 21.80 9.55 4.11
C ILE A 100 22.60 8.58 3.23
N TRP A 101 21.93 7.89 2.30
CA TRP A 101 22.62 6.99 1.38
C TRP A 101 23.60 7.74 0.45
N LEU A 102 23.22 8.90 -0.08
CA LEU A 102 24.12 9.74 -0.89
C LEU A 102 25.31 10.29 -0.08
N ALA A 103 25.17 10.43 1.24
CA ALA A 103 26.26 10.78 2.14
C ALA A 103 27.21 9.60 2.43
N GLY A 104 26.99 8.43 1.80
CA GLY A 104 27.81 7.22 2.00
C GLY A 104 27.48 6.46 3.29
N LEU A 105 26.38 6.80 3.96
CA LEU A 105 25.92 6.12 5.17
C LEU A 105 24.94 4.98 4.84
N ASP A 106 24.82 4.01 5.74
CA ASP A 106 23.95 2.84 5.57
C ASP A 106 22.57 3.07 6.22
N PRO A 107 21.50 3.29 5.43
CA PRO A 107 20.15 3.51 5.96
C PRO A 107 19.52 2.25 6.58
N TYR A 108 20.18 1.09 6.47
CA TYR A 108 19.80 -0.13 7.19
C TYR A 108 20.38 -0.25 8.59
N LYS A 109 21.25 0.69 8.99
CA LYS A 109 21.83 0.74 10.33
C LYS A 109 21.41 1.97 11.11
N LEU A 110 21.01 3.04 10.42
CA LEU A 110 20.71 4.34 11.02
C LEU A 110 19.28 4.76 10.69
N GLY A 111 18.60 5.35 11.70
CA GLY A 111 17.43 6.15 11.45
C GLY A 111 17.77 7.47 10.77
N VAL A 112 16.75 8.18 10.28
CA VAL A 112 16.95 9.43 9.54
C VAL A 112 17.56 10.55 10.39
N ALA A 113 17.23 10.59 11.68
CA ALA A 113 17.79 11.53 12.64
C ALA A 113 19.23 11.16 12.97
N ASP A 114 19.51 9.86 13.17
CA ASP A 114 20.85 9.35 13.52
C ASP A 114 21.85 9.55 12.38
N GLY A 115 21.38 9.47 11.13
CA GLY A 115 22.16 9.79 9.94
C GLY A 115 22.30 11.28 9.63
N GLY A 116 21.73 12.16 10.46
CA GLY A 116 21.88 13.61 10.33
C GLY A 116 21.07 14.26 9.20
N CYS A 117 19.97 13.65 8.74
CA CYS A 117 19.14 14.26 7.69
C CYS A 117 18.55 15.59 8.15
N LEU A 118 18.80 16.66 7.39
CA LEU A 118 18.31 18.01 7.73
C LEU A 118 16.79 18.15 7.64
N TRP A 119 16.11 17.29 6.88
CA TRP A 119 14.65 17.26 6.77
C TRP A 119 13.95 16.38 7.82
N THR A 120 14.68 15.91 8.83
CA THR A 120 14.10 15.09 9.93
C THR A 120 12.84 15.69 10.56
N PRO A 121 12.72 17.02 10.80
CA PRO A 121 11.48 17.61 11.32
C PRO A 121 10.25 17.40 10.43
N SER A 122 10.46 17.15 9.13
CA SER A 122 9.38 16.84 8.18
C SER A 122 8.95 15.36 8.28
N VAL A 123 9.82 14.47 8.74
CA VAL A 123 9.57 13.03 8.87
C VAL A 123 8.67 12.75 10.08
N PRO A 124 7.74 11.77 10.03
CA PRO A 124 7.09 11.28 11.25
C PRO A 124 8.11 10.95 12.34
N GLU A 125 7.85 11.44 13.54
CA GLU A 125 8.69 11.18 14.73
C GLU A 125 8.94 9.69 14.94
N LEU A 126 7.94 8.85 14.63
CA LEU A 126 8.03 7.40 14.77
C LEU A 126 9.11 6.74 13.88
N TRP A 127 9.63 7.44 12.87
CA TRP A 127 10.66 6.94 11.96
C TRP A 127 12.03 7.58 12.17
N TRP A 128 12.18 8.50 13.12
CA TRP A 128 13.43 9.26 13.30
C TRP A 128 14.63 8.36 13.57
N HIS A 129 14.45 7.36 14.44
CA HIS A 129 15.54 6.49 14.92
C HIS A 129 15.40 5.04 14.43
N THR A 130 14.57 4.81 13.41
CA THR A 130 14.28 3.46 12.91
C THR A 130 14.90 3.26 11.54
N PRO A 131 15.76 2.24 11.36
CA PRO A 131 16.29 1.88 10.05
C PRO A 131 15.20 1.53 9.05
N THR A 132 15.47 1.76 7.77
CA THR A 132 14.46 1.59 6.72
C THR A 132 14.15 0.11 6.43
N PRO A 133 12.87 -0.28 6.32
CA PRO A 133 12.46 -1.62 5.88
C PRO A 133 12.41 -1.76 4.35
N TYR A 134 12.70 -0.69 3.61
CA TYR A 134 12.57 -0.68 2.14
C TYR A 134 13.76 -1.34 1.44
N GLY A 135 13.50 -1.99 0.31
CA GLY A 135 14.53 -2.67 -0.44
C GLY A 135 15.50 -1.72 -1.16
N PRO A 136 16.60 -2.24 -1.72
CA PRO A 136 17.68 -1.42 -2.27
C PRO A 136 17.24 -0.53 -3.44
N LEU A 137 16.29 -0.98 -4.28
CA LEU A 137 15.80 -0.16 -5.38
C LEU A 137 15.02 1.06 -4.88
N ALA A 138 14.25 0.93 -3.79
CA ALA A 138 13.55 2.06 -3.21
C ALA A 138 14.52 3.12 -2.65
N ILE A 139 15.64 2.68 -2.06
CA ILE A 139 16.70 3.58 -1.58
C ILE A 139 17.38 4.28 -2.75
N VAL A 140 17.78 3.55 -3.79
CA VAL A 140 18.38 4.13 -5.00
C VAL A 140 17.45 5.16 -5.65
N LEU A 141 16.16 4.85 -5.81
CA LEU A 141 15.17 5.79 -6.36
C LEU A 141 15.03 7.05 -5.51
N SER A 142 15.13 6.91 -4.19
CA SER A 142 15.12 8.05 -3.26
C SER A 142 16.41 8.87 -3.37
N GLY A 143 17.57 8.21 -3.48
CA GLY A 143 18.86 8.85 -3.75
C GLY A 143 18.85 9.63 -5.06
N VAL A 144 18.31 9.07 -6.15
CA VAL A 144 18.16 9.79 -7.42
C VAL A 144 17.31 11.06 -7.25
N ALA A 145 16.21 10.98 -6.51
CA ALA A 145 15.36 12.15 -6.25
C ALA A 145 16.11 13.26 -5.50
N VAL A 146 16.88 12.89 -4.48
CA VAL A 146 17.71 13.84 -3.70
C VAL A 146 18.87 14.39 -4.53
N ALA A 147 19.53 13.56 -5.34
CA ALA A 147 20.63 13.99 -6.19
C ALA A 147 20.16 15.05 -7.20
N ILE A 148 18.99 14.84 -7.83
CA ILE A 148 18.38 15.83 -8.71
C ILE A 148 18.05 17.12 -7.93
N ALA A 149 17.48 17.00 -6.73
CA ALA A 149 17.18 18.17 -5.90
C ALA A 149 18.43 19.01 -5.58
N LYS A 150 19.50 18.38 -5.11
CA LYS A 150 20.79 19.03 -4.80
C LYS A 150 21.46 19.63 -6.03
N PHE A 151 21.28 19.02 -7.21
CA PHE A 151 21.79 19.56 -8.46
C PHE A 151 21.04 20.82 -8.91
N VAL A 152 19.73 20.88 -8.68
CA VAL A 152 18.87 21.97 -9.16
C VAL A 152 18.86 23.19 -8.22
N SER A 153 19.02 22.99 -6.91
CA SER A 153 18.95 24.08 -5.93
C SER A 153 19.94 23.90 -4.78
N ASN A 154 20.45 25.01 -4.24
CA ASN A 154 21.21 25.05 -2.98
C ASN A 154 20.34 25.39 -1.75
N ASP A 155 19.08 25.78 -1.97
CA ASP A 155 18.13 26.07 -0.90
C ASP A 155 17.47 24.79 -0.38
N LEU A 156 17.52 24.56 0.94
CA LEU A 156 17.13 23.30 1.57
C LEU A 156 15.64 22.98 1.42
N ASP A 157 14.77 24.00 1.52
CA ASP A 157 13.31 23.83 1.40
C ASP A 157 12.91 23.55 -0.05
N THR A 158 13.56 24.24 -0.99
CA THR A 158 13.41 23.99 -2.42
C THR A 158 13.90 22.60 -2.78
N GLN A 159 15.04 22.15 -2.25
CA GLN A 159 15.54 20.78 -2.44
C GLN A 159 14.52 19.75 -1.97
N LEU A 160 13.96 19.89 -0.77
CA LEU A 160 12.95 18.93 -0.29
C LEU A 160 11.72 18.89 -1.19
N THR A 161 11.25 20.06 -1.64
CA THR A 161 10.12 20.17 -2.55
C THR A 161 10.41 19.46 -3.89
N ILE A 162 11.62 19.63 -4.44
CA ILE A 162 12.04 18.95 -5.67
C ILE A 162 12.15 17.43 -5.44
N ALA A 163 12.78 16.99 -4.35
CA ALA A 163 12.93 15.57 -4.04
C ALA A 163 11.56 14.87 -3.91
N VAL A 164 10.63 15.48 -3.16
CA VAL A 164 9.24 14.98 -3.05
C VAL A 164 8.53 14.97 -4.40
N THR A 165 8.76 15.97 -5.24
CA THR A 165 8.18 16.02 -6.60
C THR A 165 8.73 14.88 -7.46
N VAL A 166 10.03 14.63 -7.45
CA VAL A 166 10.64 13.52 -8.20
C VAL A 166 10.16 12.16 -7.67
N LEU A 167 10.08 11.98 -6.35
CA LEU A 167 9.50 10.77 -5.73
C LEU A 167 8.04 10.56 -6.16
N ARG A 168 7.26 11.63 -6.25
CA ARG A 168 5.89 11.58 -6.78
C ARG A 168 5.87 11.17 -8.25
N LEU A 169 6.77 11.68 -9.09
CA LEU A 169 6.90 11.26 -10.49
C LEU A 169 7.28 9.78 -10.60
N ILE A 170 8.14 9.28 -9.72
CA ILE A 170 8.50 7.85 -9.64
C ILE A 170 7.27 7.01 -9.28
N ALA A 171 6.48 7.42 -8.28
CA ALA A 171 5.22 6.77 -7.93
C ALA A 171 4.22 6.78 -9.11
N LEU A 172 4.12 7.90 -9.85
CA LEU A 172 3.31 7.98 -11.08
C LEU A 172 3.82 7.04 -12.18
N GLY A 173 5.14 6.86 -12.32
CA GLY A 173 5.73 5.86 -13.21
C GLY A 173 5.29 4.44 -12.83
N GLY A 174 5.27 4.13 -11.53
CA GLY A 174 4.67 2.92 -10.99
C GLY A 174 3.20 2.74 -11.38
N LEU A 175 2.39 3.80 -11.26
CA LEU A 175 0.98 3.79 -11.67
C LEU A 175 0.77 3.67 -13.19
N ALA A 176 1.66 4.24 -13.99
CA ALA A 176 1.64 4.09 -15.45
C ALA A 176 1.93 2.62 -15.84
N LEU A 177 2.93 2.00 -15.20
CA LEU A 177 3.24 0.58 -15.37
C LEU A 177 2.08 -0.32 -14.90
N LEU A 178 1.45 0.02 -13.78
CA LEU A 178 0.23 -0.63 -13.29
C LEU A 178 -0.89 -0.55 -14.34
N GLY A 179 -1.16 0.64 -14.86
CA GLY A 179 -2.17 0.87 -15.89
C GLY A 179 -1.89 0.09 -17.17
N TRP A 180 -0.63 0.02 -17.60
CA TRP A 180 -0.19 -0.81 -18.71
C TRP A 180 -0.47 -2.30 -18.45
N GLY A 181 -0.08 -2.81 -17.29
CA GLY A 181 -0.28 -4.22 -16.92
C GLY A 181 -1.77 -4.57 -16.81
N LEU A 182 -2.60 -3.69 -16.25
CA LEU A 182 -4.06 -3.87 -16.21
C LEU A 182 -4.68 -3.98 -17.61
N ASN A 183 -4.15 -3.28 -18.61
CA ASN A 183 -4.65 -3.39 -20.00
C ASN A 183 -4.31 -4.71 -20.65
N ARG A 184 -3.17 -5.28 -20.28
CA ARG A 184 -2.71 -6.56 -20.80
C ARG A 184 -3.46 -7.72 -20.14
N LEU A 185 -3.83 -7.59 -18.87
CA LEU A 185 -4.49 -8.63 -18.09
C LEU A 185 -6.03 -8.58 -18.14
N GLY A 186 -6.63 -7.39 -18.17
CA GLY A 186 -8.07 -7.18 -18.00
C GLY A 186 -8.72 -6.38 -19.13
N ARG A 187 -10.06 -6.36 -19.16
CA ARG A 187 -10.88 -5.47 -20.03
C ARG A 187 -11.33 -4.22 -19.25
N GLY A 188 -11.84 -3.20 -19.97
CA GLY A 188 -11.98 -1.79 -19.56
C GLY A 188 -12.50 -1.40 -18.16
N GLY A 189 -13.07 -2.31 -17.37
CA GLY A 189 -13.45 -2.08 -15.97
C GLY A 189 -12.31 -2.21 -14.95
N ALA A 190 -11.20 -2.88 -15.30
CA ALA A 190 -10.08 -3.11 -14.38
C ALA A 190 -9.45 -1.80 -13.88
N ARG A 191 -9.35 -0.78 -14.74
CA ARG A 191 -8.78 0.52 -14.39
C ARG A 191 -9.61 1.27 -13.35
N TRP A 192 -10.93 1.09 -13.31
CA TRP A 192 -11.79 1.82 -12.37
C TRP A 192 -11.53 1.43 -10.91
N LEU A 193 -11.34 0.13 -10.65
CA LEU A 193 -11.05 -0.37 -9.30
C LEU A 193 -9.55 -0.49 -9.01
N GLY A 194 -8.73 -0.80 -10.02
CA GLY A 194 -7.32 -1.09 -9.84
C GLY A 194 -6.39 0.11 -9.95
N LEU A 195 -6.83 1.24 -10.53
CA LEU A 195 -5.96 2.39 -10.78
C LEU A 195 -6.63 3.73 -10.46
N LEU A 196 -7.87 3.95 -10.89
CA LEU A 196 -8.50 5.26 -10.86
C LEU A 196 -9.48 5.38 -9.70
N THR A 197 -8.96 5.21 -8.48
CA THR A 197 -9.72 5.22 -7.22
C THR A 197 -9.34 6.40 -6.33
N PRO A 198 -10.21 6.79 -5.37
CA PRO A 198 -9.86 7.74 -4.32
C PRO A 198 -8.64 7.31 -3.50
N LEU A 199 -8.49 6.00 -3.27
CA LEU A 199 -7.35 5.44 -2.56
C LEU A 199 -6.02 5.71 -3.28
N ILE A 200 -5.98 5.54 -4.61
CA ILE A 200 -4.80 5.86 -5.43
C ILE A 200 -4.54 7.36 -5.40
N ALA A 201 -5.58 8.19 -5.54
CA ALA A 201 -5.43 9.65 -5.52
C ALA A 201 -4.79 10.15 -4.20
N ILE A 202 -5.29 9.66 -3.07
CA ILE A 202 -4.86 10.11 -1.74
C ILE A 202 -3.49 9.53 -1.40
N HIS A 203 -3.31 8.21 -1.51
CA HIS A 203 -2.10 7.57 -0.97
C HIS A 203 -0.99 7.43 -2.01
N ALA A 204 -1.30 7.02 -3.25
CA ALA A 204 -0.26 6.81 -4.25
C ALA A 204 0.18 8.12 -4.93
N VAL A 205 -0.77 8.98 -5.31
CA VAL A 205 -0.48 10.23 -6.02
C VAL A 205 -0.10 11.33 -5.05
N SER A 206 -1.00 11.68 -4.11
CA SER A 206 -0.73 12.77 -3.16
C SER A 206 0.34 12.35 -2.14
N GLY A 207 0.17 11.21 -1.47
CA GLY A 207 1.12 10.64 -0.51
C GLY A 207 2.44 10.13 -1.10
N ALA A 208 2.56 10.01 -2.43
CA ALA A 208 3.78 9.58 -3.14
C ALA A 208 4.37 8.25 -2.63
N HIS A 209 3.52 7.29 -2.27
CA HIS A 209 3.98 6.02 -1.71
C HIS A 209 4.67 5.10 -2.75
N ASN A 210 5.84 4.59 -2.37
CA ASN A 210 6.62 3.60 -3.14
C ASN A 210 5.85 2.30 -3.41
N ASP A 211 4.80 2.01 -2.64
CA ASP A 211 3.88 0.89 -2.89
C ASP A 211 3.19 0.97 -4.26
N ALA A 212 3.08 2.16 -4.86
CA ALA A 212 2.63 2.33 -6.25
C ALA A 212 3.60 1.69 -7.26
N VAL A 213 4.92 1.84 -7.03
CA VAL A 213 5.97 1.23 -7.85
C VAL A 213 5.95 -0.29 -7.70
N MET A 214 5.88 -0.78 -6.47
CA MET A 214 5.73 -2.21 -6.17
C MET A 214 4.50 -2.80 -6.88
N ALA A 215 3.34 -2.15 -6.76
CA ALA A 215 2.10 -2.62 -7.37
C ALA A 215 2.20 -2.63 -8.91
N GLY A 216 2.79 -1.60 -9.51
CA GLY A 216 3.04 -1.54 -10.94
C GLY A 216 3.92 -2.69 -11.44
N LEU A 217 5.05 -2.92 -10.77
CA LEU A 217 5.97 -4.01 -11.09
C LEU A 217 5.32 -5.39 -10.96
N ILE A 218 4.54 -5.65 -9.90
CA ILE A 218 3.81 -6.92 -9.72
C ILE A 218 2.81 -7.15 -10.84
N VAL A 219 1.97 -6.15 -11.15
CA VAL A 219 0.93 -6.29 -12.19
C VAL A 219 1.57 -6.45 -13.58
N ALA A 220 2.67 -5.75 -13.84
CA ALA A 220 3.44 -5.90 -15.07
C ALA A 220 4.12 -7.28 -15.18
N ALA A 221 4.68 -7.82 -14.09
CA ALA A 221 5.26 -9.16 -14.05
C ALA A 221 4.20 -10.23 -14.34
N LEU A 222 3.01 -10.11 -13.75
CA LEU A 222 1.87 -10.99 -14.04
C LEU A 222 1.42 -10.87 -15.51
N ALA A 223 1.41 -9.65 -16.07
CA ALA A 223 1.07 -9.41 -17.46
C ALA A 223 2.06 -10.06 -18.44
N ALA A 224 3.36 -9.92 -18.18
CA ALA A 224 4.42 -10.54 -18.97
C ALA A 224 4.39 -12.07 -18.85
N ALA A 225 4.17 -12.62 -17.65
CA ALA A 225 4.05 -14.07 -17.49
C ALA A 225 2.79 -14.63 -18.18
N ALA A 226 1.69 -13.87 -18.19
CA ALA A 226 0.44 -14.28 -18.82
C ALA A 226 0.44 -14.15 -20.35
N SER A 227 1.26 -13.25 -20.95
CA SER A 227 1.32 -13.07 -22.40
C SER A 227 1.87 -14.29 -23.13
N ARG A 228 2.84 -14.99 -22.50
CA ARG A 228 3.56 -16.15 -23.04
C ARG A 228 4.21 -15.91 -24.41
N ARG A 229 4.62 -14.67 -24.70
CA ARG A 229 5.26 -14.31 -25.97
C ARG A 229 6.78 -14.29 -25.81
N GLY A 230 7.50 -14.87 -26.76
CA GLY A 230 8.97 -14.81 -26.83
C GLY A 230 9.66 -15.04 -25.49
N ASN A 231 10.44 -14.04 -25.05
CA ASN A 231 11.20 -14.05 -23.81
C ASN A 231 10.51 -13.29 -22.66
N ASP A 232 9.19 -13.09 -22.70
CA ASP A 232 8.44 -12.35 -21.67
C ASP A 232 8.55 -13.00 -20.27
N TRP A 233 8.95 -14.26 -20.18
CA TRP A 233 9.28 -14.93 -18.92
C TRP A 233 10.54 -14.34 -18.23
N LEU A 234 11.55 -13.87 -18.98
CA LEU A 234 12.68 -13.12 -18.42
C LEU A 234 12.21 -11.78 -17.86
N ILE A 235 11.39 -11.08 -18.64
CA ILE A 235 10.84 -9.77 -18.26
C ILE A 235 9.99 -9.92 -16.99
N ALA A 236 9.17 -10.98 -16.90
CA ALA A 236 8.40 -11.27 -15.69
C ALA A 236 9.30 -11.48 -14.46
N GLY A 237 10.40 -12.22 -14.62
CA GLY A 237 11.41 -12.39 -13.57
C GLY A 237 12.06 -11.08 -13.15
N ILE A 238 12.56 -10.29 -14.11
CA ILE A 238 13.21 -8.99 -13.85
C ILE A 238 12.27 -8.03 -13.12
N LEU A 239 11.04 -7.89 -13.61
CA LEU A 239 10.02 -7.02 -12.99
C LEU A 239 9.71 -7.45 -11.56
N LEU A 240 9.61 -8.76 -11.31
CA LEU A 240 9.36 -9.29 -9.98
C LEU A 240 10.57 -9.08 -9.03
N GLY A 241 11.79 -9.30 -9.51
CA GLY A 241 13.01 -9.01 -8.76
C GLY A 241 13.10 -7.53 -8.37
N GLY A 242 12.77 -6.64 -9.30
CA GLY A 242 12.61 -5.22 -9.03
C GLY A 242 11.52 -4.92 -8.00
N ALA A 243 10.36 -5.60 -8.07
CA ALA A 243 9.29 -5.42 -7.09
C ALA A 243 9.72 -5.78 -5.67
N VAL A 244 10.44 -6.90 -5.51
CA VAL A 244 11.03 -7.33 -4.23
C VAL A 244 12.07 -6.31 -3.75
N ALA A 245 12.86 -5.74 -4.68
CA ALA A 245 13.83 -4.70 -4.38
C ALA A 245 13.20 -3.34 -4.02
N ILE A 246 11.91 -3.10 -4.31
CA ILE A 246 11.16 -1.99 -3.72
C ILE A 246 10.72 -2.37 -2.30
N LYS A 247 10.07 -3.52 -2.18
CA LYS A 247 9.49 -4.00 -0.91
C LYS A 247 9.35 -5.52 -0.92
N VAL A 248 9.92 -6.16 0.10
CA VAL A 248 9.98 -7.63 0.22
C VAL A 248 8.61 -8.32 0.13
N THR A 249 7.52 -7.64 0.53
CA THR A 249 6.15 -8.16 0.44
C THR A 249 5.74 -8.58 -0.98
N ALA A 250 6.41 -8.05 -2.02
CA ALA A 250 6.21 -8.47 -3.40
C ALA A 250 6.60 -9.94 -3.66
N VAL A 251 7.45 -10.55 -2.83
CA VAL A 251 7.90 -11.95 -2.98
C VAL A 251 6.73 -12.94 -2.98
N VAL A 252 5.62 -12.57 -2.33
CA VAL A 252 4.38 -13.35 -2.27
C VAL A 252 3.77 -13.56 -3.67
N ALA A 253 4.07 -12.69 -4.64
CA ALA A 253 3.62 -12.85 -6.02
C ALA A 253 4.42 -13.92 -6.82
N LEU A 254 5.64 -14.26 -6.38
CA LEU A 254 6.56 -15.19 -7.05
C LEU A 254 5.92 -16.52 -7.46
N PRO A 255 5.31 -17.31 -6.54
CA PRO A 255 4.74 -18.60 -6.93
C PRO A 255 3.68 -18.45 -8.02
N PHE A 256 2.90 -17.36 -8.03
CA PHE A 256 1.86 -17.13 -9.01
C PHE A 256 2.41 -16.71 -10.38
N VAL A 257 3.47 -15.90 -10.41
CA VAL A 257 4.20 -15.58 -11.65
C VAL A 257 4.75 -16.87 -12.26
N LEU A 258 5.38 -17.74 -11.46
CA LEU A 258 5.91 -19.02 -11.94
C LEU A 258 4.83 -19.99 -12.41
N LEU A 259 3.66 -20.01 -11.76
CA LEU A 259 2.53 -20.85 -12.16
C LEU A 259 1.93 -20.45 -13.52
N LEU A 260 2.06 -19.20 -13.94
CA LEU A 260 1.60 -18.74 -15.26
C LEU A 260 2.46 -19.27 -16.41
N LEU A 261 3.72 -19.63 -16.12
CA LEU A 261 4.72 -20.10 -17.08
C LEU A 261 4.61 -21.63 -17.26
N PRO A 262 4.30 -22.13 -18.47
CA PRO A 262 4.05 -23.57 -18.69
C PRO A 262 5.32 -24.45 -18.62
N PRO A 263 6.41 -24.19 -19.38
CA PRO A 263 7.61 -25.01 -19.33
C PRO A 263 8.40 -24.83 -18.04
N TRP A 264 8.87 -25.93 -17.45
CA TRP A 264 9.69 -25.91 -16.23
C TRP A 264 10.96 -25.05 -16.41
N ARG A 265 11.59 -25.09 -17.59
CA ARG A 265 12.76 -24.26 -17.93
C ARG A 265 12.47 -22.76 -17.83
N GLN A 266 11.32 -22.31 -18.32
CA GLN A 266 10.93 -20.89 -18.24
C GLN A 266 10.67 -20.46 -16.79
N ARG A 267 10.16 -21.35 -15.94
CA ARG A 267 10.00 -21.08 -14.50
C ARG A 267 11.34 -20.83 -13.82
N TRP A 268 12.30 -21.73 -14.03
CA TRP A 268 13.64 -21.56 -13.45
C TRP A 268 14.32 -20.32 -13.97
N ALA A 269 14.24 -20.06 -15.26
CA ALA A 269 14.92 -18.92 -15.85
C ALA A 269 14.25 -17.58 -15.43
N ALA A 270 12.94 -17.53 -15.23
CA ALA A 270 12.25 -16.39 -14.60
C ALA A 270 12.62 -16.22 -13.11
N LEU A 271 12.73 -17.33 -12.36
CA LEU A 271 13.19 -17.30 -10.96
C LEU A 271 14.63 -16.77 -10.86
N LEU A 272 15.54 -17.29 -11.68
CA LEU A 272 16.93 -16.83 -11.75
C LEU A 272 17.02 -15.37 -12.15
N ALA A 273 16.23 -14.92 -13.13
CA ALA A 273 16.17 -13.50 -13.50
C ALA A 273 15.68 -12.64 -12.32
N SER A 274 14.66 -13.07 -11.57
CA SER A 274 14.20 -12.37 -10.37
C SER A 274 15.27 -12.26 -9.29
N VAL A 275 15.97 -13.36 -9.02
CA VAL A 275 17.06 -13.40 -8.03
C VAL A 275 18.23 -12.53 -8.50
N ALA A 276 18.63 -12.66 -9.77
CA ALA A 276 19.73 -11.90 -10.36
C ALA A 276 19.42 -10.39 -10.38
N THR A 277 18.20 -9.98 -10.72
CA THR A 277 17.81 -8.56 -10.66
C THR A 277 17.85 -8.03 -9.23
N PHE A 278 17.30 -8.75 -8.25
CA PHE A 278 17.36 -8.33 -6.85
C PHE A 278 18.81 -8.23 -6.35
N ALA A 279 19.64 -9.24 -6.64
CA ALA A 279 21.06 -9.25 -6.26
C ALA A 279 21.84 -8.13 -6.95
N ALA A 280 21.65 -7.90 -8.24
CA ALA A 280 22.30 -6.83 -8.99
C ALA A 280 21.93 -5.46 -8.43
N LEU A 281 20.65 -5.21 -8.10
CA LEU A 281 20.21 -3.97 -7.48
C LEU A 281 20.80 -3.78 -6.07
N THR A 282 20.87 -4.86 -5.29
CA THR A 282 21.50 -4.86 -3.96
C THR A 282 22.97 -4.46 -4.08
N LEU A 283 23.74 -5.17 -4.92
CA LEU A 283 25.17 -4.91 -5.13
C LEU A 283 25.43 -3.52 -5.72
N ALA A 284 24.66 -3.11 -6.74
CA ALA A 284 24.82 -1.80 -7.38
C ALA A 284 24.50 -0.63 -6.44
N SER A 285 23.63 -0.84 -5.46
CA SER A 285 23.34 0.17 -4.43
C SER A 285 24.43 0.29 -3.36
N GLY A 286 25.39 -0.65 -3.30
CA GLY A 286 26.37 -0.73 -2.22
C GLY A 286 25.76 -1.16 -0.87
N LEU A 287 24.51 -1.63 -0.87
CA LEU A 287 23.78 -2.04 0.33
C LEU A 287 23.77 -3.56 0.50
N GLY A 288 23.49 -4.00 1.73
CA GLY A 288 23.29 -5.41 2.08
C GLY A 288 21.83 -5.82 2.26
N LEU A 289 21.59 -6.88 3.01
CA LEU A 289 20.25 -7.34 3.40
C LEU A 289 19.77 -6.74 4.73
N GLY A 290 20.29 -5.57 5.12
CA GLY A 290 20.01 -4.94 6.40
C GLY A 290 18.53 -4.57 6.58
N TRP A 291 17.78 -4.37 5.49
CA TRP A 291 16.31 -4.19 5.50
C TRP A 291 15.57 -5.32 6.24
N VAL A 292 16.14 -6.53 6.34
CA VAL A 292 15.55 -7.64 7.12
C VAL A 292 15.43 -7.26 8.60
N HIS A 293 16.42 -6.55 9.15
CA HIS A 293 16.36 -6.04 10.52
C HIS A 293 15.34 -4.90 10.62
N GLY A 294 15.31 -3.97 9.65
CA GLY A 294 14.32 -2.89 9.61
C GLY A 294 12.86 -3.37 9.57
N LEU A 295 12.59 -4.58 9.03
CA LEU A 295 11.27 -5.21 9.10
C LEU A 295 10.85 -5.55 10.53
N ARG A 296 11.79 -5.94 11.38
CA ARG A 296 11.54 -6.25 12.79
C ARG A 296 11.11 -4.98 13.53
N ASP A 297 11.87 -3.90 13.36
CA ASP A 297 11.60 -2.62 14.04
C ASP A 297 10.26 -2.02 13.59
N THR A 298 9.98 -2.08 12.28
CA THR A 298 8.65 -1.71 11.76
C THR A 298 7.55 -2.59 12.37
N GLY A 299 7.86 -3.87 12.63
CA GLY A 299 6.98 -4.83 13.26
C GLY A 299 6.62 -4.49 14.72
N ASP A 300 7.40 -3.68 15.42
CA ASP A 300 7.11 -3.29 16.81
C ASP A 300 5.93 -2.32 16.92
N LEU A 301 5.51 -1.71 15.80
CA LEU A 301 4.33 -0.84 15.76
C LEU A 301 3.06 -1.61 16.08
N GLN A 302 2.40 -1.25 17.18
CA GLN A 302 1.11 -1.82 17.57
C GLN A 302 -0.05 -0.95 17.09
N GLN A 303 -0.67 -1.35 15.97
CA GLN A 303 -1.82 -0.70 15.37
C GLN A 303 -2.95 -1.71 15.12
N TRP A 304 -4.17 -1.36 15.53
CA TRP A 304 -5.33 -2.24 15.41
C TRP A 304 -5.81 -2.44 13.98
N THR A 305 -5.33 -1.62 13.03
CA THR A 305 -5.62 -1.74 11.61
C THR A 305 -5.10 -3.06 11.02
N SER A 306 -4.06 -3.66 11.62
CA SER A 306 -3.70 -5.06 11.40
C SER A 306 -4.63 -5.95 12.24
N LEU A 307 -5.35 -6.89 11.61
CA LEU A 307 -6.28 -7.77 12.32
C LEU A 307 -5.64 -8.57 13.46
N PRO A 308 -4.51 -9.30 13.26
CA PRO A 308 -3.88 -10.03 14.35
C PRO A 308 -3.36 -9.11 15.45
N THR A 309 -2.78 -7.96 15.09
CA THR A 309 -2.27 -7.01 16.09
C THR A 309 -3.42 -6.41 16.91
N GLY A 310 -4.51 -5.98 16.27
CA GLY A 310 -5.70 -5.47 16.96
C GLY A 310 -6.37 -6.51 17.86
N ALA A 311 -6.50 -7.76 17.39
CA ALA A 311 -7.02 -8.84 18.22
C ALA A 311 -6.13 -9.13 19.44
N GLY A 312 -4.80 -9.16 19.25
CA GLY A 312 -3.85 -9.30 20.35
C GLY A 312 -3.89 -8.13 21.33
N MET A 313 -4.06 -6.90 20.84
CA MET A 313 -4.26 -5.72 21.69
C MET A 313 -5.53 -5.84 22.53
N ALA A 314 -6.65 -6.27 21.94
CA ALA A 314 -7.92 -6.45 22.65
C ALA A 314 -7.81 -7.51 23.75
N VAL A 315 -7.18 -8.65 23.46
CA VAL A 315 -6.89 -9.68 24.47
C VAL A 315 -5.99 -9.11 25.57
N GLY A 316 -4.95 -8.37 25.22
CA GLY A 316 -4.07 -7.70 26.18
C GLY A 316 -4.81 -6.72 27.09
N TYR A 317 -5.76 -5.94 26.56
CA TYR A 317 -6.61 -5.06 27.37
C TYR A 317 -7.54 -5.85 28.31
N LEU A 318 -8.14 -6.94 27.83
CA LEU A 318 -8.99 -7.80 28.66
C LEU A 318 -8.19 -8.44 29.80
N LEU A 319 -7.02 -9.00 29.52
CA LEU A 319 -6.14 -9.59 30.54
C LEU A 319 -5.70 -8.56 31.58
N ARG A 320 -5.36 -7.33 31.14
CA ARG A 320 -5.03 -6.24 32.05
C ARG A 320 -6.18 -5.89 32.99
N ALA A 321 -7.43 -5.98 32.54
CA ALA A 321 -8.61 -5.76 33.38
C ALA A 321 -8.75 -6.79 34.51
N PHE A 322 -8.14 -7.96 34.37
CA PHE A 322 -8.03 -8.99 35.41
C PHE A 322 -6.68 -8.96 36.16
N GLY A 323 -5.89 -7.90 36.02
CA GLY A 323 -4.61 -7.74 36.71
C GLY A 323 -3.42 -8.45 36.05
N ILE A 324 -3.56 -8.95 34.82
CA ILE A 324 -2.49 -9.68 34.10
C ILE A 324 -1.85 -8.77 33.04
N ASP A 325 -0.59 -8.37 33.23
CA ASP A 325 0.14 -7.59 32.21
C ASP A 325 0.76 -8.50 31.13
N ALA A 326 -0.03 -8.77 30.08
CA ALA A 326 0.36 -9.64 28.98
C ALA A 326 0.18 -8.99 27.59
N MET A 327 0.28 -7.66 27.48
CA MET A 327 0.05 -6.96 26.20
C MET A 327 1.00 -7.42 25.09
N SER A 328 2.31 -7.40 25.35
CA SER A 328 3.33 -7.80 24.38
C SER A 328 3.18 -9.27 23.96
N ALA A 329 2.95 -10.16 24.94
CA ALA A 329 2.73 -11.58 24.69
C ALA A 329 1.46 -11.82 23.84
N SER A 330 0.34 -11.15 24.17
CA SER A 330 -0.92 -11.28 23.44
C SER A 330 -0.79 -10.85 21.99
N VAL A 331 -0.13 -9.71 21.74
CA VAL A 331 0.16 -9.21 20.39
C VAL A 331 1.08 -10.16 19.63
N THR A 332 2.14 -10.66 20.28
CA THR A 332 3.09 -11.61 19.69
C THR A 332 2.42 -12.90 19.25
N VAL A 333 1.63 -13.51 20.14
CA VAL A 333 0.89 -14.75 19.85
C VAL A 333 -0.12 -14.52 18.72
N ALA A 334 -0.90 -13.44 18.77
CA ALA A 334 -1.88 -13.16 17.73
C ALA A 334 -1.23 -12.93 16.36
N ARG A 335 -0.08 -12.25 16.30
CA ARG A 335 0.72 -12.08 15.07
C ARG A 335 1.27 -13.39 14.55
N ALA A 336 1.80 -14.26 15.42
CA ALA A 336 2.27 -15.58 15.03
C ALA A 336 1.13 -16.40 14.41
N LEU A 337 -0.06 -16.39 15.02
CA LEU A 337 -1.26 -17.03 14.47
C LEU A 337 -1.69 -16.43 13.12
N GLY A 338 -1.61 -15.09 12.97
CA GLY A 338 -1.86 -14.40 11.71
C GLY A 338 -0.91 -14.82 10.59
N LEU A 339 0.39 -14.93 10.88
CA LEU A 339 1.41 -15.38 9.92
C LEU A 339 1.24 -16.87 9.56
N ILE A 340 0.89 -17.73 10.52
CA ILE A 340 0.54 -19.13 10.25
C ILE A 340 -0.68 -19.20 9.33
N ALA A 341 -1.74 -18.43 9.62
CA ALA A 341 -2.92 -18.38 8.78
C ALA A 341 -2.59 -17.89 7.36
N LEU A 342 -1.75 -16.86 7.23
CA LEU A 342 -1.25 -16.37 5.94
C LEU A 342 -0.50 -17.48 5.18
N LEU A 343 0.41 -18.21 5.84
CA LEU A 343 1.13 -19.32 5.23
C LEU A 343 0.16 -20.40 4.72
N LEU A 344 -0.80 -20.82 5.55
CA LEU A 344 -1.79 -21.83 5.17
C LEU A 344 -2.68 -21.38 4.00
N ILE A 345 -3.13 -20.12 4.02
CA ILE A 345 -3.90 -19.52 2.91
C ILE A 345 -3.06 -19.49 1.64
N SER A 346 -1.77 -19.12 1.74
CA SER A 346 -0.84 -19.06 0.61
C SER A 346 -0.63 -20.45 0.00
N LEU A 347 -0.33 -21.45 0.82
CA LEU A 347 -0.15 -22.84 0.40
C LEU A 347 -1.42 -23.40 -0.25
N TYR A 348 -2.58 -23.15 0.35
CA TYR A 348 -3.87 -23.53 -0.22
C TYR A 348 -4.12 -22.86 -1.57
N ALA A 349 -3.86 -21.56 -1.68
CA ALA A 349 -4.04 -20.79 -2.91
C ALA A 349 -3.10 -21.26 -4.03
N VAL A 350 -1.83 -21.52 -3.72
CA VAL A 350 -0.85 -22.09 -4.67
C VAL A 350 -1.27 -23.48 -5.12
N ARG A 351 -1.70 -24.34 -4.19
CA ARG A 351 -2.21 -25.69 -4.52
C ARG A 351 -3.44 -25.62 -5.42
N LYS A 352 -4.40 -24.74 -5.13
CA LYS A 352 -5.61 -24.58 -5.94
C LYS A 352 -5.33 -23.95 -7.30
N ALA A 353 -4.34 -23.07 -7.37
CA ALA A 353 -3.88 -22.44 -8.61
C ALA A 353 -3.01 -23.38 -9.45
N TRP A 354 -2.52 -24.50 -8.88
CA TRP A 354 -1.71 -25.48 -9.59
C TRP A 354 -2.48 -26.05 -10.78
N LYS A 355 -1.95 -25.84 -12.00
CA LYS A 355 -2.60 -26.19 -13.27
C LYS A 355 -3.94 -25.48 -13.55
N ALA A 356 -4.30 -24.45 -12.78
CA ALA A 356 -5.51 -23.68 -13.02
C ALA A 356 -5.35 -22.71 -14.20
N PRO A 357 -6.45 -22.22 -14.81
CA PRO A 357 -6.39 -21.16 -15.82
C PRO A 357 -5.72 -19.89 -15.28
N ALA A 358 -5.10 -19.10 -16.16
CA ALA A 358 -4.37 -17.87 -15.79
C ALA A 358 -5.21 -16.91 -14.92
N ALA A 359 -6.50 -16.76 -15.21
CA ALA A 359 -7.41 -15.93 -14.42
C ALA A 359 -7.50 -16.37 -12.95
N THR A 360 -7.51 -17.69 -12.69
CA THR A 360 -7.53 -18.26 -11.34
C THR A 360 -6.19 -18.04 -10.63
N VAL A 361 -5.06 -18.17 -11.34
CA VAL A 361 -3.72 -17.90 -10.80
C VAL A 361 -3.58 -16.43 -10.40
N ILE A 362 -3.99 -15.51 -11.25
CA ILE A 362 -3.97 -14.05 -10.98
C ILE A 362 -4.91 -13.71 -9.81
N ALA A 363 -6.11 -14.30 -9.77
CA ALA A 363 -7.03 -14.11 -8.65
C ALA A 363 -6.44 -14.61 -7.33
N ALA A 364 -5.79 -15.78 -7.34
CA ALA A 364 -5.12 -16.34 -6.18
C ALA A 364 -3.99 -15.42 -5.69
N CYS A 365 -3.17 -14.88 -6.60
CA CYS A 365 -2.15 -13.88 -6.27
C CYS A 365 -2.75 -12.66 -5.56
N GLY A 366 -3.81 -12.07 -6.13
CA GLY A 366 -4.47 -10.92 -5.54
C GLY A 366 -5.07 -11.20 -4.15
N TRP A 367 -5.62 -12.40 -3.94
CA TRP A 367 -6.15 -12.81 -2.63
C TRP A 367 -5.06 -13.07 -1.60
N VAL A 368 -3.92 -13.63 -1.99
CA VAL A 368 -2.80 -13.82 -1.06
C VAL A 368 -2.13 -12.49 -0.72
N LEU A 369 -2.00 -11.55 -1.67
CA LEU A 369 -1.57 -10.18 -1.38
C LEU A 369 -2.54 -9.46 -0.43
N ALA A 370 -3.86 -9.69 -0.58
CA ALA A 370 -4.86 -9.13 0.33
C ALA A 370 -4.75 -9.76 1.74
N ALA A 371 -4.56 -11.08 1.80
CA ALA A 371 -4.32 -11.79 3.05
C ALA A 371 -3.04 -11.29 3.74
N LEU A 372 -1.96 -11.06 2.99
CA LEU A 372 -0.71 -10.49 3.51
C LEU A 372 -0.94 -9.11 4.13
N ALA A 373 -1.68 -8.23 3.44
CA ALA A 373 -1.96 -6.90 3.96
C ALA A 373 -2.77 -6.95 5.27
N VAL A 374 -3.74 -7.85 5.36
CA VAL A 374 -4.68 -7.94 6.51
C VAL A 374 -4.09 -8.73 7.69
N LEU A 375 -3.35 -9.80 7.42
CA LEU A 375 -2.78 -10.71 8.42
C LEU A 375 -1.31 -10.41 8.76
N GLY A 376 -0.70 -9.46 8.06
CA GLY A 376 0.62 -8.94 8.41
C GLY A 376 0.60 -8.23 9.77
N PRO A 377 1.77 -8.06 10.41
CA PRO A 377 1.88 -7.45 11.74
C PRO A 377 1.48 -5.97 11.77
N VAL A 378 1.53 -5.29 10.61
CA VAL A 378 1.18 -3.88 10.43
C VAL A 378 0.35 -3.73 9.17
N PHE A 379 -0.63 -2.83 9.19
CA PHE A 379 -1.46 -2.51 8.03
C PHE A 379 -1.70 -1.01 7.90
N TYR A 380 -1.32 -0.48 6.74
CA TYR A 380 -1.63 0.87 6.29
C TYR A 380 -2.47 0.83 5.00
N PRO A 381 -3.26 1.90 4.70
CA PRO A 381 -4.15 1.91 3.54
C PRO A 381 -3.49 1.62 2.20
N TRP A 382 -2.27 2.10 1.99
CA TRP A 382 -1.51 1.90 0.76
C TRP A 382 -1.06 0.44 0.55
N TYR A 383 -1.12 -0.42 1.57
CA TYR A 383 -0.85 -1.85 1.40
C TYR A 383 -1.95 -2.55 0.57
N ALA A 384 -3.12 -1.92 0.42
CA ALA A 384 -4.22 -2.43 -0.40
C ALA A 384 -4.05 -2.16 -1.91
N LEU A 385 -3.08 -1.34 -2.33
CA LEU A 385 -2.92 -0.94 -3.74
C LEU A 385 -2.67 -2.15 -4.66
N ALA A 386 -1.64 -2.95 -4.34
CA ALA A 386 -1.30 -4.15 -5.11
C ALA A 386 -2.43 -5.20 -5.17
N PRO A 387 -3.02 -5.66 -4.04
CA PRO A 387 -4.09 -6.64 -4.10
C PRO A 387 -5.34 -6.14 -4.83
N LEU A 388 -5.74 -4.88 -4.63
CA LEU A 388 -6.90 -4.32 -5.35
C LEU A 388 -6.63 -4.26 -6.87
N ALA A 389 -5.44 -3.86 -7.29
CA ALA A 389 -5.05 -3.83 -8.69
C ALA A 389 -5.06 -5.22 -9.33
N VAL A 390 -4.40 -6.20 -8.69
CA VAL A 390 -4.37 -7.59 -9.18
C VAL A 390 -5.76 -8.20 -9.24
N LEU A 391 -6.58 -7.99 -8.20
CA LEU A 391 -7.95 -8.49 -8.15
C LEU A 391 -8.90 -7.78 -9.13
N ALA A 392 -8.59 -6.55 -9.55
CA ALA A 392 -9.34 -5.83 -10.58
C ALA A 392 -9.01 -6.34 -11.98
N ALA A 393 -7.84 -6.94 -12.19
CA ALA A 393 -7.40 -7.49 -13.47
C ALA A 393 -8.11 -8.81 -13.85
N VAL A 394 -8.69 -9.53 -12.88
CA VAL A 394 -9.35 -10.83 -13.09
C VAL A 394 -10.64 -10.66 -13.93
N PRO A 395 -10.74 -11.29 -15.12
CA PRO A 395 -11.96 -11.24 -15.93
C PRO A 395 -13.15 -11.83 -15.18
N HIS A 396 -14.30 -11.13 -15.19
CA HIS A 396 -15.57 -11.75 -14.81
C HIS A 396 -15.98 -12.70 -15.95
N SER A 397 -15.84 -14.01 -15.73
CA SER A 397 -16.13 -15.05 -16.73
C SER A 397 -17.57 -14.92 -17.26
N ARG A 398 -17.75 -14.79 -18.58
CA ARG A 398 -19.08 -14.82 -19.23
C ARG A 398 -19.90 -16.07 -18.87
N ARG A 399 -19.25 -17.23 -18.64
CA ARG A 399 -19.92 -18.47 -18.19
C ARG A 399 -20.44 -18.41 -16.75
N LEU A 400 -19.77 -17.70 -15.84
CA LEU A 400 -20.27 -17.47 -14.48
C LEU A 400 -21.34 -16.37 -14.43
N ALA A 401 -21.33 -15.44 -15.38
CA ALA A 401 -22.41 -14.46 -15.56
C ALA A 401 -23.71 -15.10 -16.11
N GLN A 402 -23.62 -16.27 -16.77
CA GLN A 402 -24.76 -16.98 -17.35
C GLN A 402 -25.32 -18.10 -16.46
N GLN A 403 -24.56 -18.63 -15.49
CA GLN A 403 -24.98 -19.76 -14.63
C GLN A 403 -25.26 -19.39 -13.17
N ALA A 404 -24.98 -18.16 -12.73
CA ALA A 404 -25.28 -17.72 -11.37
C ALA A 404 -26.54 -16.84 -11.35
N PRO A 405 -27.63 -17.23 -10.64
CA PRO A 405 -28.71 -16.30 -10.35
C PRO A 405 -28.13 -15.20 -9.44
N ARG A 406 -27.94 -13.99 -10.00
CA ARG A 406 -27.66 -12.74 -9.28
C ARG A 406 -26.41 -12.71 -8.36
N ARG A 407 -25.20 -12.92 -8.90
CA ARG A 407 -23.99 -12.31 -8.27
C ARG A 407 -23.08 -11.56 -9.26
N PRO A 408 -23.37 -10.27 -9.55
CA PRO A 408 -22.38 -9.35 -10.13
C PRO A 408 -22.31 -7.93 -9.52
N GLU A 409 -23.03 -7.62 -8.42
CA GLU A 409 -23.04 -6.26 -7.82
C GLU A 409 -22.41 -6.18 -6.42
N ALA A 410 -22.65 -7.19 -5.57
CA ALA A 410 -22.21 -7.19 -4.17
C ALA A 410 -20.69 -7.21 -4.00
N TRP A 411 -19.96 -7.94 -4.86
CA TRP A 411 -18.51 -8.05 -4.78
C TRP A 411 -17.78 -6.75 -5.13
N THR A 412 -18.27 -6.09 -6.18
CA THR A 412 -17.83 -4.75 -6.59
C THR A 412 -18.18 -3.72 -5.51
N LYS A 413 -19.36 -3.85 -4.87
CA LYS A 413 -19.77 -3.06 -3.70
C LYS A 413 -18.82 -3.24 -2.52
N THR A 414 -18.49 -4.48 -2.13
CA THR A 414 -17.59 -4.74 -1.01
C THR A 414 -16.20 -4.16 -1.27
N ARG A 415 -15.60 -4.42 -2.44
CA ARG A 415 -14.25 -3.89 -2.74
C ARG A 415 -14.24 -2.37 -2.77
N ALA A 416 -15.28 -1.75 -3.33
CA ALA A 416 -15.39 -0.30 -3.32
C ALA A 416 -15.62 0.27 -1.93
N ALA A 417 -16.45 -0.36 -1.09
CA ALA A 417 -16.64 0.04 0.30
C ALA A 417 -15.32 -0.03 1.07
N VAL A 418 -14.53 -1.10 0.86
CA VAL A 418 -13.18 -1.21 1.41
C VAL A 418 -12.29 -0.08 0.89
N THR A 419 -12.22 0.14 -0.43
CA THR A 419 -11.44 1.24 -1.03
C THR A 419 -11.81 2.60 -0.43
N ILE A 420 -13.10 2.87 -0.23
CA ILE A 420 -13.60 4.11 0.38
C ILE A 420 -13.18 4.20 1.85
N GLY A 421 -13.43 3.15 2.65
CA GLY A 421 -13.07 3.13 4.07
C GLY A 421 -11.58 3.36 4.31
N LEU A 422 -10.73 2.75 3.49
CA LEU A 422 -9.27 2.93 3.54
C LEU A 422 -8.82 4.38 3.29
N CYS A 423 -9.62 5.21 2.63
CA CYS A 423 -9.30 6.62 2.42
C CYS A 423 -9.34 7.45 3.72
N PHE A 424 -10.05 6.97 4.75
CA PHE A 424 -10.30 7.69 5.99
C PHE A 424 -9.48 7.18 7.19
N LEU A 425 -8.62 6.18 7.00
CA LEU A 425 -7.81 5.61 8.09
C LEU A 425 -6.62 6.48 8.49
N VAL A 426 -6.26 7.48 7.69
CA VAL A 426 -5.17 8.41 7.99
C VAL A 426 -5.66 9.83 7.72
N LEU A 427 -5.47 10.71 8.70
CA LEU A 427 -5.83 12.12 8.65
C LEU A 427 -4.95 12.86 7.64
N PRO A 428 -5.36 14.05 7.14
CA PRO A 428 -4.63 14.75 6.08
C PRO A 428 -3.16 15.04 6.42
N ASN A 429 -2.82 15.28 7.69
CA ASN A 429 -1.44 15.51 8.15
C ASN A 429 -0.56 14.26 8.22
N GLY A 430 -1.13 13.07 7.95
CA GLY A 430 -0.44 11.79 8.05
C GLY A 430 -0.63 11.06 9.38
N LEU A 431 -1.38 11.64 10.34
CA LEU A 431 -1.66 10.97 11.60
C LEU A 431 -2.68 9.83 11.39
N GLY A 432 -2.25 8.59 11.65
CA GLY A 432 -3.12 7.42 11.55
C GLY A 432 -4.23 7.42 12.59
N LEU A 433 -5.48 7.17 12.16
CA LEU A 433 -6.63 7.04 13.05
C LEU A 433 -6.40 5.92 14.10
N ALA A 434 -5.57 4.93 13.75
CA ALA A 434 -5.17 3.85 14.63
C ALA A 434 -4.52 4.33 15.94
N VAL A 435 -3.78 5.44 15.88
CA VAL A 435 -3.12 6.04 17.04
C VAL A 435 -4.13 6.68 17.99
N LEU A 436 -5.19 7.27 17.45
CA LEU A 436 -6.23 7.97 18.21
C LEU A 436 -7.29 7.03 18.79
N THR A 437 -7.41 5.81 18.26
CA THR A 437 -8.52 4.89 18.56
C THR A 437 -8.07 3.51 19.00
N LYS A 438 -6.90 3.42 19.66
CA LYS A 438 -6.26 2.14 20.03
C LYS A 438 -7.20 1.14 20.71
N GLY A 439 -7.94 1.56 21.73
CA GLY A 439 -8.87 0.70 22.47
C GLY A 439 -10.05 0.23 21.61
N PRO A 440 -10.96 1.15 21.18
CA PRO A 440 -12.13 0.79 20.38
C PRO A 440 -11.78 0.01 19.11
N GLY A 441 -10.71 0.42 18.42
CA GLY A 441 -10.25 -0.24 17.21
C GLY A 441 -9.72 -1.66 17.44
N ALA A 442 -9.02 -1.90 18.55
CA ALA A 442 -8.58 -3.24 18.91
C ALA A 442 -9.77 -4.19 19.11
N PHE A 443 -10.81 -3.75 19.83
CA PHE A 443 -12.02 -4.55 20.02
C PHE A 443 -12.81 -4.75 18.72
N ALA A 444 -12.83 -3.75 17.83
CA ALA A 444 -13.41 -3.91 16.49
C ALA A 444 -12.65 -4.96 15.65
N ALA A 445 -11.31 -4.97 15.72
CA ALA A 445 -10.48 -5.98 15.06
C ALA A 445 -10.74 -7.39 15.62
N LEU A 446 -10.84 -7.54 16.95
CA LEU A 446 -11.20 -8.81 17.58
C LEU A 446 -12.58 -9.30 17.14
N ALA A 447 -13.58 -8.40 17.13
CA ALA A 447 -14.93 -8.73 16.66
C ALA A 447 -14.92 -9.18 15.19
N ALA A 448 -14.12 -8.53 14.33
CA ALA A 448 -13.95 -8.94 12.94
C ALA A 448 -13.32 -10.34 12.82
N VAL A 449 -12.30 -10.66 13.62
CA VAL A 449 -11.69 -12.01 13.66
C VAL A 449 -12.72 -13.06 14.08
N ILE A 450 -13.49 -12.80 15.15
CA ILE A 450 -14.55 -13.70 15.62
C ILE A 450 -15.61 -13.91 14.54
N ALA A 451 -16.06 -12.85 13.88
CA ALA A 451 -17.05 -12.94 12.82
C ALA A 451 -16.54 -13.77 11.62
N LEU A 452 -15.27 -13.60 11.24
CA LEU A 452 -14.63 -14.37 10.17
C LEU A 452 -14.51 -15.86 10.53
N LEU A 453 -14.13 -16.18 11.76
CA LEU A 453 -14.06 -17.56 12.25
C LEU A 453 -15.45 -18.21 12.31
N ALA A 454 -16.45 -17.50 12.83
CA ALA A 454 -17.83 -17.97 12.88
C ALA A 454 -18.38 -18.23 11.47
N TYR A 455 -18.09 -17.33 10.52
CA TYR A 455 -18.43 -17.52 9.11
C TYR A 455 -17.74 -18.75 8.51
N ALA A 456 -16.44 -18.93 8.76
CA ALA A 456 -15.68 -20.07 8.25
C ALA A 456 -16.19 -21.41 8.77
N VAL A 457 -16.62 -21.47 10.04
CA VAL A 457 -17.24 -22.67 10.64
C VAL A 457 -18.60 -22.95 9.99
N ARG A 458 -19.45 -21.93 9.85
CA ARG A 458 -20.79 -22.07 9.24
C ARG A 458 -20.75 -22.41 7.75
N ALA A 459 -19.73 -21.95 7.03
CA ALA A 459 -19.55 -22.18 5.60
C ALA A 459 -19.01 -23.58 5.27
N ARG A 460 -18.63 -24.40 6.26
CA ARG A 460 -18.26 -25.81 6.00
C ARG A 460 -19.51 -26.55 5.50
N PRO A 461 -19.46 -27.21 4.32
CA PRO A 461 -20.58 -28.01 3.86
C PRO A 461 -20.89 -29.04 4.93
N ARG A 462 -22.16 -29.08 5.39
CA ARG A 462 -22.65 -30.17 6.23
C ARG A 462 -22.37 -31.45 5.45
N ARG A 463 -21.47 -32.30 5.96
CA ARG A 463 -21.37 -33.68 5.48
C ARG A 463 -22.74 -34.28 5.75
N THR A 464 -23.54 -34.46 4.70
CA THR A 464 -24.73 -35.31 4.77
C THR A 464 -24.23 -36.70 5.18
N ALA A 465 -24.64 -37.12 6.38
CA ALA A 465 -24.36 -38.44 6.92
C ALA A 465 -25.05 -39.52 6.07
#